data_AF-A0A9X4PBQ6-F1
#
_entry.id   AF-A0A9X4PBQ6-F1
#
_cell.length_a   1.000
_cell.length_b   1.000
_cell.length_c   1.000
_cell.angle_alpha   90.00
_cell.angle_beta   90.00
_cell.angle_gamma   90.00
#
_symmetry.space_group_name_H-M   'P 1'
#
loop_
_entity.id
_entity.type
_entity.pdbx_description
1 polymer ?
#
loop_
_entity_poly.entity_id
_entity_poly.type
_entity_poly.pdbx_seq_one_letter_code
_entity_poly.pdbx_strand_id
1 'polypeptide(L)'
;MARVTVQDAVEKIGNRFDLILTAARRARQLQLHVREPLVPEENDKPTVIALREIEKGLINNEIMDAQELQLEEERKESEDYAVSLLSENG
;
A
#
# COMPACT_ATOMS: atom_id res chain seq x y z
N MET A 1 6.25 -14.85 12.80
CA MET A 1 7.60 -14.84 13.44
C MET A 1 7.75 -13.61 14.34
N ALA A 2 8.61 -13.62 15.37
CA ALA A 2 8.89 -12.43 16.17
C ALA A 2 10.10 -11.68 15.57
N ARG A 3 9.86 -10.44 15.13
CA ARG A 3 10.92 -9.56 14.61
C ARG A 3 11.60 -8.85 15.77
N VAL A 4 12.94 -8.87 15.80
CA VAL A 4 13.73 -8.35 16.93
C VAL A 4 14.09 -6.88 16.74
N THR A 5 14.35 -6.43 15.50
CA THR A 5 14.78 -5.06 15.19
C THR A 5 14.05 -4.49 13.96
N VAL A 6 14.02 -3.16 13.84
CA VAL A 6 13.46 -2.42 12.69
C VAL A 6 14.50 -1.51 12.04
N GLN A 7 15.78 -1.73 12.31
CA GLN A 7 16.87 -0.83 11.93
C GLN A 7 16.95 -0.64 10.41
N ASP A 8 16.93 -1.73 9.65
CA ASP A 8 17.00 -1.69 8.19
C ASP A 8 15.82 -0.91 7.58
N ALA A 9 14.62 -1.03 8.17
CA ALA A 9 13.45 -0.26 7.73
C ALA A 9 13.59 1.24 8.06
N VAL A 10 14.19 1.57 9.21
CA VAL A 10 14.50 2.97 9.57
C VAL A 10 15.52 3.55 8.60
N GLU A 11 16.54 2.78 8.18
CA GLU A 11 17.54 3.25 7.21
C GLU A 11 16.96 3.52 5.82
N LYS A 12 15.87 2.84 5.44
CA LYS A 12 15.15 3.09 4.18
C LYS A 12 14.31 4.36 4.18
N ILE A 13 13.69 4.71 5.30
CA ILE A 13 12.81 5.90 5.40
C ILE A 13 13.54 7.12 5.99
N GLY A 14 14.58 6.91 6.78
CA GLY A 14 15.35 7.95 7.47
C GLY A 14 14.71 8.48 8.75
N ASN A 15 13.38 8.45 8.86
CA ASN A 15 12.62 8.92 10.02
C ASN A 15 11.78 7.80 10.66
N ARG A 16 11.89 7.66 11.99
CA ARG A 16 11.20 6.60 12.76
C ARG A 16 9.69 6.82 12.86
N PHE A 17 9.22 8.06 12.95
CA PHE A 17 7.79 8.37 12.97
C PHE A 17 7.16 8.13 11.60
N ASP A 18 7.84 8.57 10.54
CA ASP A 18 7.36 8.32 9.18
C ASP A 18 7.34 6.82 8.89
N LEU A 19 8.34 6.05 9.35
CA LEU A 19 8.31 4.59 9.29
C LEU A 19 7.06 4.01 9.96
N ILE A 20 6.70 4.48 11.16
CA ILE A 20 5.52 4.00 11.87
C ILE A 20 4.26 4.31 11.06
N LEU A 21 4.14 5.53 10.52
CA LEU A 21 2.97 5.95 9.74
C LEU A 21 2.86 5.17 8.42
N THR A 22 3.94 5.06 7.66
CA THR A 22 3.99 4.33 6.40
C THR A 22 3.71 2.85 6.61
N ALA A 23 4.37 2.20 7.58
CA ALA A 23 4.14 0.79 7.89
C ALA A 23 2.72 0.52 8.37
N ALA A 24 2.14 1.41 9.20
CA ALA A 24 0.75 1.27 9.65
C ALA A 24 -0.25 1.44 8.51
N ARG A 25 -0.05 2.41 7.60
CA ARG A 25 -0.88 2.61 6.41
C ARG A 25 -0.82 1.37 5.52
N ARG A 26 0.37 0.84 5.24
CA ARG A 26 0.55 -0.35 4.41
C ARG A 26 -0.04 -1.60 5.06
N ALA A 27 0.19 -1.81 6.35
CA ALA A 27 -0.38 -2.94 7.08
C ALA A 27 -1.91 -2.94 7.05
N ARG A 28 -2.57 -1.76 7.05
CA ARG A 28 -4.02 -1.65 6.87
C ARG A 28 -4.46 -2.06 5.46
N GLN A 29 -3.74 -1.66 4.41
CA GLN A 29 -4.05 -2.09 3.03
C GLN A 29 -4.02 -3.62 2.91
N LEU A 30 -3.01 -4.26 3.51
CA LEU A 30 -2.86 -5.71 3.54
C LEU A 30 -3.96 -6.37 4.38
N GLN A 31 -4.24 -5.86 5.58
CA GLN A 31 -5.27 -6.41 6.46
C GLN A 31 -6.68 -6.35 5.84
N LEU A 32 -6.97 -5.30 5.08
CA LEU A 32 -8.24 -5.11 4.39
C LEU A 32 -8.28 -5.77 3.00
N HIS A 33 -7.20 -6.43 2.57
CA HIS A 33 -7.07 -7.04 1.25
C HIS A 33 -7.31 -6.04 0.10
N VAL A 34 -7.00 -4.76 0.34
CA VAL A 34 -7.07 -3.69 -0.69
C VAL A 34 -5.92 -3.84 -1.68
N ARG A 35 -4.79 -4.39 -1.23
CA ARG A 35 -3.60 -4.67 -2.03
C ARG A 35 -2.99 -5.98 -1.58
N GLU A 36 -2.41 -6.70 -2.53
CA GLU A 36 -1.65 -7.92 -2.27
C GLU A 36 -0.25 -7.61 -1.71
N PRO A 37 0.33 -8.53 -0.92
CA PRO A 37 1.70 -8.43 -0.47
C PRO A 37 2.69 -8.58 -1.63
N LEU A 38 3.75 -7.77 -1.61
CA LEU A 38 4.83 -7.78 -2.59
C LEU A 38 6.00 -8.68 -2.15
N VAL A 39 5.86 -9.34 -1.00
CA VAL A 39 6.79 -10.33 -0.46
C VAL A 39 6.02 -11.57 0.00
N PRO A 40 6.64 -12.76 -0.03
CA PRO A 40 5.97 -13.98 0.41
C PRO A 40 5.46 -13.91 1.85
N GLU A 41 4.25 -14.41 2.07
CA GLU A 41 3.62 -14.49 3.38
C GLU A 41 4.16 -15.71 4.16
N GLU A 42 5.16 -15.48 5.00
CA GLU A 42 5.78 -16.54 5.82
C GLU A 42 5.06 -16.70 7.18
N ASN A 43 3.72 -16.77 7.17
CA ASN A 43 2.85 -16.70 8.36
C ASN A 43 3.09 -15.43 9.21
N ASP A 44 3.47 -14.35 8.55
CA ASP A 44 3.72 -13.06 9.17
C ASP A 44 2.43 -12.24 9.26
N LYS A 45 2.30 -11.45 10.34
CA LYS A 45 1.20 -10.48 10.44
C LYS A 45 1.41 -9.36 9.40
N PRO A 46 0.34 -8.68 8.95
CA PRO A 46 0.44 -7.56 7.98
C PRO A 46 1.47 -6.49 8.35
N THR A 47 1.66 -6.21 9.64
CA THR A 47 2.67 -5.26 10.13
C THR A 47 4.11 -5.72 9.84
N VAL A 48 4.40 -7.02 9.94
CA VAL A 48 5.72 -7.57 9.65
C VAL A 48 5.96 -7.61 8.14
N ILE A 49 4.93 -7.96 7.37
CA ILE A 49 4.98 -7.94 5.89
C ILE A 49 5.28 -6.53 5.39
N ALA A 50 4.56 -5.52 5.88
CA ALA A 50 4.77 -4.11 5.52
C ALA A 50 6.21 -3.65 5.80
N LEU A 51 6.78 -4.02 6.95
CA LEU A 51 8.17 -3.68 7.28
C LEU A 51 9.17 -4.36 6.33
N ARG A 52 8.93 -5.60 5.90
CA ARG A 52 9.76 -6.32 4.94
C ARG A 52 9.69 -5.72 3.54
N GLU A 53 8.53 -5.23 3.13
CA GLU A 53 8.36 -4.51 1.87
C GLU A 53 9.14 -3.18 1.88
N ILE A 54 9.10 -2.45 3.00
CA ILE A 54 9.87 -1.21 3.21
C ILE A 54 11.38 -1.49 3.16
N GLU A 55 11.88 -2.53 3.83
CA GLU A 55 13.30 -2.93 3.79
C GLU A 55 13.79 -3.23 2.38
N LYS A 56 12.93 -3.82 1.55
CA LYS A 56 13.24 -4.10 0.13
C LYS A 56 13.06 -2.89 -0.78
N GLY A 57 12.58 -1.75 -0.26
CA GLY A 57 12.30 -0.56 -1.04
C GLY A 57 11.10 -0.71 -1.99
N LEU A 58 10.23 -1.69 -1.75
CA LEU A 58 9.03 -1.94 -2.56
C LEU A 58 7.85 -1.06 -2.15
N ILE A 59 7.88 -0.55 -0.92
CA ILE A 59 6.87 0.35 -0.36
C ILE A 59 7.56 1.52 0.33
N ASN A 60 7.09 2.72 0.01
CA ASN A 60 7.33 3.97 0.72
C ASN A 60 6.11 4.89 0.50
N ASN A 61 6.09 6.10 1.09
CA ASN A 61 4.94 7.00 0.92
C ASN A 61 4.72 7.39 -0.55
N GLU A 62 5.78 7.70 -1.31
CA GLU A 62 5.67 8.11 -2.71
C GLU A 62 5.02 7.04 -3.59
N ILE A 63 5.42 5.78 -3.42
CA ILE A 63 4.85 4.63 -4.14
C ILE A 63 3.38 4.47 -3.78
N MET A 64 3.02 4.60 -2.50
CA MET A 64 1.65 4.45 -2.04
C MET A 64 0.75 5.60 -2.52
N ASP A 65 1.26 6.82 -2.55
CA ASP A 65 0.53 7.99 -3.05
C ASP A 65 0.31 7.87 -4.56
N ALA A 66 1.33 7.46 -5.33
CA ALA A 66 1.18 7.19 -6.76
C ALA A 66 0.16 6.09 -7.05
N GLN A 67 0.18 5.02 -6.24
CA GLN A 67 -0.79 3.93 -6.32
C GLN A 67 -2.23 4.38 -6.04
N GLU A 68 -2.44 5.31 -5.13
CA GLU A 68 -3.77 5.85 -4.82
C GLU A 68 -4.27 6.78 -5.94
N LEU A 69 -3.40 7.64 -6.47
CA LEU A 69 -3.73 8.49 -7.63
C LEU A 69 -4.18 7.67 -8.84
N GLN A 70 -3.45 6.59 -9.16
CA GLN A 70 -3.82 5.69 -10.26
C GLN A 70 -5.21 5.06 -10.06
N LEU A 71 -5.51 4.61 -8.83
CA LEU A 71 -6.83 4.04 -8.53
C LEU A 71 -7.96 5.07 -8.65
N GLU A 72 -7.70 6.32 -8.26
CA GLU A 72 -8.69 7.39 -8.39
C GLU A 72 -8.97 7.73 -9.86
N GLU A 73 -7.93 7.76 -10.69
CA GLU A 73 -8.05 7.95 -12.13
C GLU A 73 -8.84 6.80 -12.78
N GLU A 74 -8.48 5.55 -12.51
CA GLU A 74 -9.20 4.37 -13.00
C GLU A 74 -10.68 4.37 -12.57
N ARG A 75 -10.96 4.73 -11.31
CA ARG A 75 -12.33 4.82 -10.81
C ARG A 75 -13.10 5.90 -11.55
N LYS A 76 -12.51 7.06 -11.75
CA LYS A 76 -13.13 8.18 -12.44
C LYS A 76 -13.42 7.83 -13.91
N GLU A 77 -12.47 7.21 -14.60
CA GLU A 77 -12.68 6.75 -15.98
C GLU A 77 -13.84 5.75 -16.07
N SER A 78 -13.91 4.80 -15.13
CA SER A 78 -15.01 3.85 -15.06
C SER A 78 -16.36 4.52 -14.75
N GLU A 79 -16.38 5.52 -13.87
CA GLU A 79 -17.57 6.31 -13.54
C GLU A 79 -18.05 7.11 -14.75
N ASP A 80 -17.15 7.82 -15.44
CA ASP A 80 -17.45 8.62 -16.62
C ASP A 80 -18.00 7.75 -17.76
N TYR A 81 -17.40 6.58 -17.99
CA TYR A 81 -17.89 5.60 -18.97
C TYR A 81 -19.28 5.04 -18.62
N ALA A 82 -19.52 4.73 -17.35
CA ALA A 82 -20.84 4.27 -16.91
C ALA A 82 -21.91 5.35 -17.11
N VAL A 83 -21.58 6.62 -16.82
CA VAL A 83 -22.49 7.76 -17.03
C VAL A 83 -22.79 7.96 -18.52
N SER A 84 -21.81 7.84 -19.41
CA SER A 84 -22.04 7.98 -20.85
C SER A 84 -23.00 6.92 -21.39
N LEU A 85 -22.81 5.64 -21.01
CA LEU A 85 -23.69 4.54 -21.43
C LEU A 85 -25.15 4.71 -20.97
N LEU A 86 -25.38 5.31 -19.80
CA LEU A 86 -26.73 5.58 -19.31
C LEU A 86 -27.41 6.72 -20.08
N SER A 87 -26.64 7.70 -20.56
CA SER A 87 -27.17 8.84 -21.31
C SER A 87 -27.59 8.51 -22.75
N GLU A 88 -27.02 7.47 -23.36
CA GLU A 88 -27.34 7.06 -24.74
C GLU A 88 -28.60 6.16 -24.84
N ASN A 89 -29.10 5.63 -23.72
CA ASN A 89 -30.23 4.68 -23.68
C ASN A 89 -31.56 5.31 -23.18
N GLY A 90 -31.61 6.63 -23.01
CA GLY A 90 -32.81 7.39 -22.59
C GLY A 90 -33.23 8.43 -23.61
#